data_AF-A0A7C8F224-F1
#
_entry.id   AF-A0A7C8F224-F1
#
_cell.length_a   1.000
_cell.length_b   1.000
_cell.length_c   1.000
_cell.angle_alpha   90.00
_cell.angle_beta   90.00
_cell.angle_gamma   90.00
#
_symmetry.space_group_name_H-M   'P 1'
#
loop_
_entity.id
_entity.type
_entity.pdbx_description
1 polymer ?
#
loop_
_entity_poly.entity_id
_entity_poly.type
_entity_poly.pdbx_seq_one_letter_code
_entity_poly.pdbx_strand_id
1 'polypeptide(L)'
;MKIEDRLSNYMALLKEAYPPTSTQTVKNSRPQTSGAGSSVTVQVSVTAAQLAEDETRRKRLETIRQQLADGSYNISGKDVADKMLKVLKG
;
A
#
# COMPACT_ATOMS: atom_id res chain seq x y z
N MET A 1 -38.85 -5.22 6.08
CA MET A 1 -37.82 -4.25 5.67
C MET A 1 -37.19 -4.80 4.41
N LYS A 2 -37.37 -4.12 3.27
CA LYS A 2 -37.01 -4.66 1.95
C LYS A 2 -35.52 -4.44 1.68
N ILE A 3 -34.91 -5.27 0.85
CA ILE A 3 -33.46 -5.25 0.58
C ILE A 3 -33.07 -3.95 -0.14
N GLU A 4 -34.00 -3.44 -0.94
CA GLU A 4 -33.92 -2.21 -1.71
C GLU A 4 -33.75 -0.99 -0.81
N ASP A 5 -34.40 -0.97 0.37
CA ASP A 5 -34.29 0.10 1.34
C ASP A 5 -32.87 0.16 1.96
N ARG A 6 -32.25 -1.01 2.15
CA ARG A 6 -30.89 -1.12 2.71
C ARG A 6 -29.83 -0.66 1.71
N LEU A 7 -29.99 -1.02 0.44
CA LEU A 7 -29.08 -0.61 -0.63
C LEU A 7 -29.13 0.90 -0.85
N SER A 8 -30.32 1.49 -0.78
CA SER A 8 -30.51 2.94 -0.92
C SER A 8 -29.83 3.71 0.20
N ASN A 9 -29.94 3.23 1.45
CA ASN A 9 -29.29 3.85 2.59
C ASN A 9 -27.75 3.74 2.53
N TYR A 10 -27.24 2.60 2.06
CA TYR A 10 -25.81 2.39 1.87
C TYR A 10 -25.22 3.29 0.77
N MET A 11 -25.95 3.48 -0.34
CA MET A 11 -25.55 4.38 -1.42
C MET A 11 -25.58 5.86 -1.00
N ALA A 12 -26.53 6.24 -0.14
CA ALA A 12 -26.60 7.60 0.42
C ALA A 12 -25.37 7.92 1.29
N LEU A 13 -24.99 7.01 2.19
CA LEU A 13 -23.79 7.12 3.03
C LEU A 13 -22.49 7.24 2.21
N LEU A 14 -22.38 6.49 1.11
CA LEU A 14 -21.21 6.58 0.22
C LEU A 14 -21.12 7.93 -0.50
N LYS A 15 -22.26 8.53 -0.86
CA LYS A 15 -22.32 9.81 -1.56
C LYS A 15 -21.98 11.00 -0.65
N GLU A 16 -22.27 10.89 0.64
CA GLU A 16 -21.96 11.91 1.64
C GLU A 16 -20.47 11.93 2.02
N ALA A 17 -19.76 10.80 1.85
CA ALA A 17 -18.33 10.66 2.15
C ALA A 17 -17.38 11.26 1.09
N TYR A 18 -17.89 11.75 -0.04
CA TYR A 18 -17.08 12.36 -1.10
C TYR A 18 -17.67 13.71 -1.55
N PRO A 19 -17.16 14.85 -1.05
CA PRO A 19 -17.44 16.10 -1.72
C PRO A 19 -16.82 16.07 -3.12
N PRO A 20 -17.51 16.58 -4.16
CA PRO A 20 -16.93 16.68 -5.50
C PRO A 20 -15.72 17.62 -5.41
N THR A 21 -14.52 17.06 -5.59
CA THR A 21 -13.30 17.86 -5.70
C THR A 21 -13.44 18.75 -6.93
N SER A 22 -13.61 20.05 -6.69
CA SER A 22 -13.63 21.07 -7.72
C SER A 22 -12.38 20.95 -8.58
N THR A 23 -12.58 20.85 -9.90
CA THR A 23 -11.55 21.04 -10.91
C THR A 23 -10.94 22.44 -10.76
N GLN A 24 -9.85 22.57 -9.99
CA GLN A 24 -8.99 23.75 -10.06
C GLN A 24 -8.07 23.59 -11.28
N THR A 25 -8.49 24.22 -12.36
CA THR A 25 -7.64 24.64 -13.48
C THR A 25 -6.45 25.43 -12.93
N VAL A 26 -5.29 24.79 -12.79
CA VAL A 26 -4.03 25.50 -12.55
C VAL A 26 -3.48 25.91 -13.90
N LYS A 27 -3.66 27.20 -14.21
CA LYS A 27 -3.08 27.91 -15.35
C LYS A 27 -1.59 27.57 -15.46
N ASN A 28 -1.20 27.13 -16.64
CA ASN A 28 0.17 27.03 -17.12
C ASN A 28 0.87 28.39 -16.96
N SER A 29 1.71 28.53 -15.95
CA SER A 29 2.67 29.63 -15.83
C SER A 29 4.05 29.01 -15.77
N ARG A 30 4.71 28.95 -16.93
CA ARG A 30 6.10 28.58 -17.12
C ARG A 30 7.01 29.69 -16.57
N PRO A 31 7.97 29.38 -15.70
CA PRO A 31 9.21 30.15 -15.64
C PRO A 31 10.33 29.27 -16.23
N GLN A 32 10.93 29.77 -17.31
CA GLN A 32 12.27 29.34 -17.70
C GLN A 32 13.25 29.87 -16.65
N THR A 33 13.97 29.00 -15.94
CA THR A 33 15.29 29.32 -15.36
C THR A 33 16.14 28.05 -15.25
N SER A 34 17.16 27.99 -16.09
CA SER A 34 18.53 27.50 -15.86
C SER A 34 18.86 26.70 -14.58
N GLY A 35 19.34 25.48 -14.79
CA GLY A 35 20.55 24.92 -14.17
C GLY A 35 20.67 24.93 -12.64
N ALA A 36 20.33 23.81 -12.02
CA ALA A 36 21.11 23.14 -10.97
C ALA A 36 20.34 21.85 -10.59
N GLY A 37 21.04 20.71 -10.54
CA GLY A 37 20.46 19.43 -10.14
C GLY A 37 19.98 19.50 -8.69
N SER A 38 18.73 19.91 -8.50
CA SER A 38 18.05 19.87 -7.21
C SER A 38 17.32 18.54 -7.13
N SER A 39 17.80 17.63 -6.27
CA SER A 39 17.09 16.39 -6.00
C SER A 39 15.76 16.74 -5.35
N VAL A 40 14.67 16.60 -6.11
CA VAL A 40 13.31 16.76 -5.60
C VAL A 40 13.00 15.54 -4.74
N THR A 41 13.13 15.68 -3.43
CA THR A 41 12.70 14.65 -2.47
C THR A 41 11.18 14.71 -2.37
N VAL A 42 10.50 13.84 -3.12
CA VAL A 42 9.05 13.66 -3.03
C VAL A 42 8.76 12.97 -1.70
N GLN A 43 8.17 13.68 -0.74
CA GLN A 43 7.68 13.08 0.49
C GLN A 43 6.41 12.27 0.19
N VAL A 44 6.58 10.96 0.04
CA VAL A 44 5.47 10.00 -0.05
C VAL A 44 4.78 9.97 1.31
N SER A 45 3.46 10.13 1.33
CA SER A 45 2.69 10.05 2.57
C SER A 45 2.91 8.68 3.24
N VAL A 46 2.87 8.64 4.57
CA VAL A 46 3.05 7.40 5.35
C VAL A 46 2.10 6.29 4.88
N THR A 47 0.88 6.66 4.49
CA THR A 47 -0.13 5.75 3.92
C THR A 47 0.32 5.15 2.60
N ALA A 48 0.91 5.94 1.70
CA ALA A 48 1.40 5.43 0.42
C ALA A 48 2.64 4.53 0.58
N ALA A 49 3.51 4.81 1.56
CA ALA A 49 4.61 3.92 1.92
C ALA A 49 4.11 2.58 2.48
N GLN A 50 3.10 2.61 3.36
CA GLN A 50 2.46 1.40 3.89
C GLN A 50 1.79 0.57 2.80
N LEU A 51 1.12 1.21 1.83
CA LEU A 51 0.53 0.49 0.70
C LEU A 51 1.58 -0.23 -0.15
N ALA A 52 2.72 0.43 -0.41
CA ALA A 52 3.82 -0.18 -1.17
C ALA A 52 4.46 -1.36 -0.42
N GLU A 53 4.60 -1.25 0.90
CA GLU A 53 5.06 -2.36 1.75
C GLU A 53 4.07 -3.52 1.74
N ASP A 54 2.77 -3.24 1.78
CA ASP A 54 1.70 -4.23 1.75
C ASP A 54 1.68 -5.00 0.43
N GLU A 55 1.85 -4.32 -0.71
CA GLU A 55 1.93 -4.97 -2.02
C GLU A 55 3.17 -5.87 -2.12
N THR A 56 4.32 -5.37 -1.68
CA THR A 56 5.56 -6.14 -1.63
C THR A 56 5.43 -7.36 -0.73
N ARG A 57 4.75 -7.22 0.42
CA ARG A 57 4.48 -8.32 1.35
C ARG A 57 3.58 -9.38 0.72
N ARG A 58 2.52 -8.97 0.01
CA ARG A 58 1.61 -9.89 -0.70
C ARG A 58 2.36 -10.71 -1.75
N LYS A 59 3.21 -10.06 -2.55
CA LYS A 59 4.02 -10.76 -3.57
C LYS A 59 4.96 -11.79 -2.95
N ARG A 60 5.63 -11.44 -1.86
CA ARG A 60 6.52 -12.37 -1.11
C ARG A 60 5.76 -13.57 -0.57
N LEU A 61 4.58 -13.34 0.02
CA LEU A 61 3.74 -14.42 0.53
C LEU A 61 3.32 -15.38 -0.58
N GLU A 62 2.97 -14.85 -1.75
CA GLU A 62 2.58 -15.68 -2.89
C GLU A 62 3.74 -16.54 -3.39
N THR A 63 4.95 -15.99 -3.48
CA THR A 63 6.15 -16.76 -3.82
C THR A 63 6.40 -17.89 -2.82
N ILE A 64 6.28 -17.62 -1.52
CA ILE A 64 6.48 -18.64 -0.48
C ILE A 64 5.42 -19.74 -0.60
N ARG A 65 4.15 -19.38 -0.84
CA ARG A 65 3.08 -20.37 -1.06
C ARG A 65 3.38 -21.28 -2.24
N GLN A 66 3.84 -20.70 -3.34
CA GLN A 66 4.23 -21.47 -4.52
C GLN A 66 5.38 -22.42 -4.19
N GLN A 67 6.43 -21.95 -3.53
CA GLN A 67 7.57 -22.78 -3.12
C GLN A 67 7.17 -23.91 -2.17
N LEU A 68 6.20 -23.68 -1.27
CA LEU A 68 5.66 -24.71 -0.39
C LEU A 68 4.84 -25.75 -1.17
N ALA A 69 4.01 -25.31 -2.12
CA ALA A 69 3.24 -26.21 -2.98
C ALA A 69 4.16 -27.07 -3.87
N ASP A 70 5.24 -26.49 -4.37
CA ASP A 70 6.24 -27.15 -5.20
C ASP A 70 7.24 -28.00 -4.38
N GLY A 71 7.14 -27.97 -3.04
CA GLY A 71 8.06 -28.67 -2.14
C GLY A 71 9.52 -28.16 -2.18
N SER A 72 9.76 -27.00 -2.78
CA SER A 72 11.10 -26.40 -2.93
C SER A 72 11.46 -25.42 -1.80
N TYR A 73 10.53 -25.18 -0.88
CA TYR A 73 10.77 -24.34 0.29
C TYR A 73 11.61 -25.08 1.35
N ASN A 74 12.88 -24.70 1.46
CA ASN A 74 13.82 -25.29 2.42
C ASN A 74 13.89 -24.46 3.71
N ILE A 75 13.70 -25.12 4.85
CA ILE A 75 13.79 -24.51 6.17
C ILE A 75 15.06 -25.00 6.85
N SER A 76 15.99 -24.08 7.15
CA SER A 76 17.20 -24.39 7.90
C SER A 76 16.92 -24.39 9.41
N GLY A 77 17.41 -25.41 10.12
CA GLY A 77 17.32 -25.46 11.59
C GLY A 77 18.01 -24.28 12.26
N LYS A 78 19.07 -23.73 11.65
CA LYS A 78 19.73 -22.51 12.11
C LYS A 78 18.79 -21.31 12.04
N ASP A 79 18.08 -21.13 10.94
CA ASP A 79 17.17 -20.00 10.75
C ASP A 79 15.99 -20.06 11.72
N VAL A 80 15.51 -21.28 12.01
CA VAL A 80 14.49 -21.51 13.04
C VAL A 80 15.02 -21.14 14.43
N ALA A 81 16.22 -21.59 14.79
CA ALA A 81 16.84 -21.28 16.08
C ALA A 81 17.07 -19.77 16.25
N ASP A 82 17.61 -19.10 15.24
CA ASP A 82 17.82 -17.66 15.23
C ASP A 82 16.49 -16.90 15.37
N LYS A 83 15.44 -17.37 14.69
CA LYS A 83 14.10 -16.77 14.81
C LYS A 83 13.53 -16.95 16.21
N MET A 84 13.65 -18.15 16.80
CA MET A 84 13.20 -18.42 18.17
C MET A 84 13.95 -17.55 19.18
N LEU A 85 15.27 -17.44 19.07
CA LEU A 85 16.08 -16.56 19.93
C LEU A 85 15.66 -15.11 19.82
N LYS A 86 15.35 -14.63 18.60
CA LYS A 86 14.87 -13.26 18.40
C LYS A 86 13.52 -13.02 19.08
N VAL A 87 12.58 -13.96 18.98
CA VAL A 87 11.27 -13.85 19.66
C VAL A 87 11.43 -13.87 21.18
N LEU A 88 12.34 -14.70 21.71
CA LEU A 88 12.56 -14.83 23.15
C LEU A 88 13.31 -13.64 23.76
N LYS A 89 14.14 -12.94 22.98
CA LYS A 89 14.93 -11.80 23.45
C LYS A 89 14.21 -10.45 23.35
N GLY A 90 13.12 -10.36 22.59
CA GLY A 90 12.38 -9.12 22.33
C GLY A 90 13.07 -8.24 21.30
#